data_AF-A0A844BCV0-F1
#
_entry.id   AF-A0A844BCV0-F1
#
_cell.length_a   1.000
_cell.length_b   1.000
_cell.length_c   1.000
_cell.angle_alpha   90.00
_cell.angle_beta   90.00
_cell.angle_gamma   90.00
#
_symmetry.space_group_name_H-M   'P 1'
#
loop_
_entity.id
_entity.type
_entity.pdbx_description
1 polymer ?
#
loop_
_entity_poly.entity_id
_entity_poly.type
_entity_poly.pdbx_seq_one_letter_code
_entity_poly.pdbx_strand_id
1 'polypeptide(L)'
;MRTLFLFLAVFPLINALFDVLSYAVTLSLLRRGLRSRLPFLWALLDLAIACVLFLALGATLVAVIHGLNLLAGVPLLDLGVLFAAVREAPGAHVWLFLMLFSTILPTALHLLVSLLGLQGIWPRRLRRPVAVWIEGAPESPGLAVRAALALGLVWAIPLGVLVAALFGLWAFGGGLVLEFLDGYFRLLLWIAHIPVGVF
;
A
#
# COMPACT_ATOMS: atom_id res chain seq x y z
N MET A 1 21.76 -24.62 -1.72
CA MET A 1 22.22 -23.88 -2.93
C MET A 1 21.12 -23.64 -3.96
N ARG A 2 20.17 -24.57 -4.19
CA ARG A 2 19.08 -24.39 -5.18
C ARG A 2 18.11 -23.25 -4.84
N THR A 3 17.77 -23.10 -3.57
CA THR A 3 16.91 -22.00 -3.08
C THR A 3 17.61 -20.65 -3.20
N LEU A 4 18.94 -20.59 -3.02
CA LEU A 4 19.73 -19.36 -3.21
C LEU A 4 19.61 -18.81 -4.64
N PHE A 5 19.54 -19.67 -5.65
CA PHE A 5 19.32 -19.23 -7.03
C PHE A 5 17.96 -18.55 -7.23
N LEU A 6 16.90 -19.09 -6.61
CA LEU A 6 15.57 -18.46 -6.63
C LEU A 6 15.60 -17.08 -5.97
N PHE A 7 16.19 -16.98 -4.78
CA PHE A 7 16.24 -15.74 -4.00
C PHE A 7 17.19 -14.68 -4.58
N LEU A 8 18.29 -15.07 -5.24
CA LEU A 8 19.28 -14.11 -5.75
C LEU A 8 19.11 -13.76 -7.24
N ALA A 9 18.46 -14.60 -8.04
CA ALA A 9 18.30 -14.36 -9.47
C ALA A 9 16.84 -14.22 -9.89
N VAL A 10 16.00 -15.22 -9.62
CA VAL A 10 14.64 -15.28 -10.16
C VAL A 10 13.73 -14.24 -9.49
N PHE A 11 13.70 -14.19 -8.16
CA PHE A 11 12.83 -13.25 -7.43
C PHE A 11 13.23 -11.79 -7.68
N PRO A 12 14.51 -11.39 -7.61
CA PRO A 12 14.90 -10.02 -7.89
C PRO A 12 14.60 -9.61 -9.32
N LEU A 13 14.75 -10.51 -10.30
CA LEU A 13 14.45 -10.20 -11.70
C LEU A 13 12.96 -9.94 -11.94
N ILE A 14 12.10 -10.80 -11.38
CA ILE A 14 10.64 -10.61 -11.49
C ILE A 14 10.21 -9.36 -10.73
N ASN A 15 10.73 -9.17 -9.51
CA ASN A 15 10.44 -7.98 -8.72
C ASN A 15 10.86 -6.71 -9.48
N ALA A 16 12.05 -6.68 -10.06
CA ALA A 16 12.53 -5.54 -10.83
C ALA A 16 11.62 -5.19 -12.02
N LEU A 17 11.06 -6.17 -12.72
CA LEU A 17 10.10 -5.91 -13.80
C LEU A 17 8.84 -5.22 -13.27
N PHE A 18 8.28 -5.72 -12.17
CA PHE A 18 7.12 -5.11 -11.52
C PHE A 18 7.44 -3.74 -10.92
N ASP A 19 8.66 -3.55 -10.40
CA ASP A 19 9.12 -2.26 -9.86
C ASP A 19 9.20 -1.21 -10.97
N VAL A 20 9.71 -1.55 -12.16
CA VAL A 20 9.74 -0.63 -13.31
C VAL A 20 8.31 -0.24 -13.72
N LEU A 21 7.41 -1.22 -13.81
CA LEU A 21 6.01 -0.96 -14.17
C LEU A 21 5.31 -0.09 -13.12
N SER A 22 5.45 -0.46 -11.85
CA SER A 22 4.91 0.28 -10.71
C SER A 22 5.44 1.72 -10.70
N TYR A 23 6.75 1.89 -10.83
CA TYR A 23 7.40 3.20 -10.91
C TYR A 23 6.88 4.05 -12.07
N ALA A 24 6.74 3.47 -13.27
CA ALA A 24 6.25 4.19 -14.44
C ALA A 24 4.80 4.67 -14.26
N VAL A 25 3.96 3.84 -13.65
CA VAL A 25 2.57 4.20 -13.30
C VAL A 25 2.58 5.32 -12.25
N THR A 26 3.29 5.14 -11.15
CA THR A 26 3.35 6.11 -10.06
C THR A 26 3.88 7.47 -10.55
N LEU A 27 4.94 7.49 -11.35
CA LEU A 27 5.46 8.71 -11.93
C LEU A 27 4.44 9.40 -12.85
N SER A 28 3.70 8.63 -13.65
CA SER A 28 2.66 9.14 -14.53
C SER A 28 1.49 9.74 -13.75
N LEU A 29 1.04 9.07 -12.69
CA LEU A 29 -0.04 9.54 -11.82
C LEU A 29 0.37 10.75 -11.00
N LEU A 30 1.60 10.78 -10.48
CA LEU A 30 2.13 11.91 -9.72
C LEU A 30 2.20 13.17 -10.60
N ARG A 31 2.68 13.05 -11.84
CA ARG A 31 2.68 14.16 -12.81
C ARG A 31 1.28 14.68 -13.12
N ARG A 32 0.27 13.80 -13.18
CA ARG A 32 -1.14 14.18 -13.34
C ARG A 32 -1.71 14.80 -12.06
N GLY A 33 -1.35 14.27 -10.90
CA GLY A 33 -1.76 14.74 -9.58
C GLY A 33 -1.30 16.16 -9.29
N LEU A 34 -0.06 16.50 -9.65
CA LEU A 34 0.47 17.86 -9.50
C LEU A 34 -0.30 18.93 -10.30
N ARG A 35 -0.96 18.53 -11.40
CA ARG A 35 -1.80 19.42 -12.24
C ARG A 35 -3.27 19.42 -11.83
N SER A 36 -3.66 18.56 -10.90
CA SER A 36 -5.04 18.38 -10.45
C SER A 36 -5.39 19.31 -9.29
N ARG A 37 -6.68 19.66 -9.18
CA ARG A 37 -7.22 20.37 -8.00
C ARG A 37 -7.30 19.47 -6.76
N LEU A 38 -7.33 18.15 -6.96
CA LEU A 38 -7.44 17.14 -5.91
C LEU A 38 -6.32 16.11 -6.07
N PRO A 39 -5.10 16.42 -5.59
CA PRO A 39 -3.95 15.51 -5.72
C PRO A 39 -4.15 14.19 -4.96
N PHE A 40 -4.94 14.21 -3.88
CA PHE A 40 -5.28 13.03 -3.09
C PHE A 40 -5.97 11.91 -3.91
N LEU A 41 -6.86 12.25 -4.85
CA LEU A 41 -7.55 11.24 -5.66
C LEU A 41 -6.57 10.46 -6.55
N TRP A 42 -5.52 11.13 -7.04
CA TRP A 42 -4.49 10.50 -7.84
C TRP A 42 -3.58 9.59 -7.01
N ALA A 43 -3.30 9.97 -5.76
CA ALA A 43 -2.58 9.11 -4.82
C ALA A 43 -3.41 7.90 -4.38
N LEU A 44 -4.74 8.05 -4.23
CA LEU A 44 -5.62 6.92 -3.97
C LEU A 44 -5.67 5.94 -5.15
N LEU A 45 -5.70 6.47 -6.38
CA LEU A 45 -5.60 5.65 -7.60
C LEU A 45 -4.23 4.95 -7.70
N ASP A 46 -3.14 5.65 -7.38
CA ASP A 46 -1.79 5.08 -7.34
C ASP A 46 -1.71 3.92 -6.35
N LEU A 47 -2.25 4.09 -5.13
CA LEU A 47 -2.35 3.01 -4.15
C LEU A 47 -3.19 1.82 -4.66
N ALA A 48 -4.34 2.10 -5.28
CA ALA A 48 -5.19 1.03 -5.82
C ALA A 48 -4.47 0.21 -6.90
N ILE A 49 -3.76 0.88 -7.82
CA ILE A 49 -2.97 0.18 -8.86
C ILE A 49 -1.79 -0.57 -8.24
N ALA A 50 -1.10 0.01 -7.25
CA ALA A 50 -0.02 -0.67 -6.54
C ALA A 50 -0.51 -1.95 -5.85
N CYS A 51 -1.70 -1.94 -5.21
CA CYS A 51 -2.30 -3.14 -4.64
C CYS A 51 -2.57 -4.21 -5.72
N VAL A 52 -3.07 -3.83 -6.90
CA VAL A 52 -3.31 -4.77 -8.00
C VAL A 52 -1.99 -5.36 -8.51
N LEU A 53 -0.98 -4.53 -8.75
CA LEU A 53 0.35 -4.99 -9.19
C LEU A 53 1.01 -5.89 -8.15
N PHE A 54 0.84 -5.59 -6.86
CA PHE A 54 1.33 -6.40 -5.76
C PHE A 54 0.70 -7.80 -5.72
N LEU A 55 -0.62 -7.89 -5.87
CA LEU A 55 -1.31 -9.18 -5.98
C LEU A 55 -0.89 -9.95 -7.24
N ALA A 56 -0.74 -9.25 -8.36
CA ALA A 56 -0.26 -9.85 -9.60
C ALA A 56 1.18 -10.38 -9.47
N LEU A 57 2.05 -9.65 -8.77
CA LEU A 57 3.42 -10.08 -8.46
C LEU A 57 3.41 -11.36 -7.63
N GLY A 58 2.59 -11.42 -6.57
CA GLY A 58 2.45 -12.61 -5.73
C GLY A 58 2.01 -13.84 -6.52
N ALA A 59 0.97 -13.70 -7.35
CA ALA A 59 0.52 -14.78 -8.25
C ALA A 59 1.60 -15.21 -9.25
N THR A 60 2.34 -14.26 -9.82
CA THR A 60 3.43 -14.53 -10.77
C THR A 60 4.57 -15.30 -10.10
N LEU A 61 4.96 -14.92 -8.88
CA LEU A 61 6.00 -15.61 -8.12
C LEU A 61 5.60 -17.07 -7.83
N VAL A 62 4.36 -17.30 -7.40
CA VAL A 62 3.84 -18.67 -7.16
C VAL A 62 3.85 -19.49 -8.45
N ALA A 63 3.38 -18.92 -9.57
CA ALA A 63 3.38 -19.59 -10.87
C ALA A 63 4.79 -19.95 -11.35
N VAL A 64 5.75 -19.04 -11.20
CA VAL A 64 7.15 -19.27 -11.60
C VAL A 64 7.80 -20.34 -10.72
N ILE A 65 7.59 -20.30 -9.40
CA ILE A 65 8.13 -21.31 -8.48
C ILE A 65 7.58 -22.68 -8.83
N HIS A 66 6.27 -22.78 -9.06
CA HIS A 66 5.64 -24.03 -9.48
C HIS A 66 6.21 -24.54 -10.82
N GLY A 67 6.32 -23.67 -11.84
CA GLY A 67 6.91 -24.03 -13.12
C GLY A 67 8.37 -24.48 -13.02
N LEU A 68 9.18 -23.82 -12.17
CA LEU A 68 10.57 -24.21 -11.94
C LEU A 68 10.68 -25.55 -11.18
N ASN A 69 9.78 -25.82 -10.23
CA ASN A 69 9.71 -27.13 -9.57
C ASN A 69 9.41 -28.25 -10.57
N LEU A 70 8.48 -28.02 -11.50
CA LEU A 70 8.17 -28.98 -12.58
C LEU A 70 9.36 -29.22 -13.50
N LEU A 71 10.02 -28.14 -13.94
CA LEU A 71 11.20 -28.24 -14.82
C LEU A 71 12.40 -28.91 -14.16
N ALA A 72 12.60 -28.69 -12.86
CA ALA A 72 13.68 -29.31 -12.10
C ALA A 72 13.39 -30.78 -11.74
N GLY A 73 12.12 -31.23 -11.82
CA GLY A 73 11.69 -32.55 -11.37
C GLY A 73 11.80 -32.79 -9.86
N VAL A 74 12.14 -31.74 -9.09
CA VAL A 74 12.31 -31.75 -7.64
C VAL A 74 11.83 -30.42 -7.05
N PRO A 75 11.26 -30.41 -5.83
CA PRO A 75 10.83 -29.17 -5.19
C PRO A 75 12.05 -28.31 -4.84
N LEU A 76 12.21 -27.19 -5.54
CA LEU A 76 13.19 -26.15 -5.23
C LEU A 76 12.74 -25.30 -4.04
N LEU A 77 11.42 -25.05 -3.98
CA LEU A 77 10.72 -24.46 -2.84
C LEU A 77 9.36 -25.14 -2.70
N ASP A 78 9.08 -25.69 -1.52
CA ASP A 78 7.79 -26.32 -1.21
C ASP A 78 6.77 -25.25 -0.82
N LEU A 79 5.91 -24.90 -1.78
CA LEU A 79 4.86 -23.90 -1.60
C LEU A 79 3.80 -24.37 -0.59
N GLY A 80 3.54 -25.67 -0.47
CA GLY A 80 2.56 -26.23 0.47
C GLY A 80 3.02 -26.06 1.91
N VAL A 81 4.25 -26.47 2.19
CA VAL A 81 4.87 -26.27 3.51
C VAL A 81 4.96 -24.79 3.85
N LEU A 82 5.32 -23.93 2.89
CA LEU A 82 5.39 -22.49 3.11
C LEU A 82 4.04 -21.89 3.49
N PHE A 83 2.97 -22.21 2.75
CA PHE A 83 1.64 -21.68 3.04
C PHE A 83 1.08 -22.21 4.37
N ALA A 84 1.32 -23.49 4.69
CA ALA A 84 0.96 -24.07 5.98
C ALA A 84 1.68 -23.36 7.14
N ALA A 85 3.00 -23.19 7.02
CA ALA A 85 3.82 -22.56 8.05
C ALA A 85 3.45 -21.09 8.29
N VAL A 86 3.10 -20.35 7.23
CA VAL A 86 2.59 -18.97 7.34
C VAL A 86 1.22 -18.93 8.03
N ARG A 87 0.36 -19.93 7.80
CA ARG A 87 -0.96 -20.01 8.43
C ARG A 87 -0.89 -20.39 9.90
N GLU A 88 -0.05 -21.36 10.26
CA GLU A 88 0.11 -21.84 11.63
C GLU A 88 0.86 -20.83 12.51
N ALA A 89 1.92 -20.22 11.98
CA ALA A 89 2.79 -19.32 12.72
C ALA A 89 3.17 -18.09 11.88
N PRO A 90 2.24 -17.16 11.63
CA PRO A 90 2.51 -15.98 10.81
C PRO A 90 3.63 -15.10 11.39
N GLY A 91 3.76 -15.05 12.72
CA GLY A 91 4.80 -14.30 13.42
C GLY A 91 6.23 -14.81 13.16
N ALA A 92 6.42 -16.09 12.84
CA ALA A 92 7.73 -16.64 12.50
C ALA A 92 8.18 -16.25 11.07
N HIS A 93 7.24 -15.77 10.26
CA HIS A 93 7.43 -15.46 8.85
C HIS A 93 7.41 -13.96 8.56
N VAL A 94 7.51 -13.11 9.59
CA VAL A 94 7.50 -11.62 9.46
C VAL A 94 8.49 -11.13 8.40
N TRP A 95 9.64 -11.78 8.23
CA TRP A 95 10.60 -11.43 7.20
C TRP A 95 10.05 -11.54 5.76
N LEU A 96 9.16 -12.49 5.48
CA LEU A 96 8.46 -12.60 4.19
C LEU A 96 7.52 -11.43 4.00
N PHE A 97 6.77 -11.07 5.04
CA PHE A 97 5.90 -9.91 5.02
C PHE A 97 6.74 -8.63 4.81
N LEU A 98 7.83 -8.44 5.54
CA LEU A 98 8.70 -7.28 5.37
C LEU A 98 9.29 -7.20 3.97
N MET A 99 9.79 -8.31 3.42
CA MET A 99 10.32 -8.35 2.06
C MET A 99 9.24 -7.98 1.04
N LEU A 100 8.09 -8.66 1.09
CA LEU A 100 7.02 -8.48 0.12
C LEU A 100 6.43 -7.07 0.24
N PHE A 101 5.92 -6.69 1.41
CA PHE A 101 5.23 -5.42 1.64
C PHE A 101 6.13 -4.18 1.58
N SER A 102 7.47 -4.33 1.66
CA SER A 102 8.39 -3.20 1.45
C SER A 102 8.24 -2.56 0.07
N THR A 103 7.78 -3.31 -0.94
CA THR A 103 7.53 -2.80 -2.30
C THR A 103 6.36 -1.83 -2.37
N ILE A 104 5.40 -1.92 -1.44
CA ILE A 104 4.25 -1.00 -1.37
C ILE A 104 4.55 0.25 -0.54
N LEU A 105 5.63 0.22 0.25
CA LEU A 105 5.99 1.29 1.17
C LEU A 105 6.21 2.65 0.48
N PRO A 106 6.89 2.75 -0.69
CA PRO A 106 7.00 4.02 -1.41
C PRO A 106 5.63 4.61 -1.78
N THR A 107 4.69 3.78 -2.24
CA THR A 107 3.33 4.21 -2.59
C THR A 107 2.56 4.65 -1.35
N ALA A 108 2.72 3.97 -0.21
CA ALA A 108 2.14 4.40 1.06
C ALA A 108 2.68 5.76 1.50
N LEU A 109 3.99 6.00 1.34
CA LEU A 109 4.60 7.31 1.60
C LEU A 109 4.05 8.39 0.66
N HIS A 110 3.84 8.08 -0.63
CA HIS A 110 3.20 9.03 -1.56
C HIS A 110 1.78 9.38 -1.13
N LEU A 111 0.99 8.40 -0.68
CA LEU A 111 -0.33 8.67 -0.12
C LEU A 111 -0.20 9.61 1.09
N LEU A 112 0.66 9.31 2.05
CA LEU A 112 0.89 10.15 3.24
C LEU A 112 1.26 11.60 2.88
N VAL A 113 2.17 11.79 1.93
CA VAL A 113 2.53 13.14 1.45
C VAL A 113 1.34 13.81 0.75
N SER A 114 0.55 13.06 -0.03
CA SER A 114 -0.64 13.60 -0.69
C SER A 114 -1.74 14.03 0.31
N LEU A 115 -1.78 13.43 1.51
CA LEU A 115 -2.70 13.83 2.58
C LEU A 115 -2.46 15.27 3.02
N LEU A 116 -1.22 15.74 2.91
CA LEU A 116 -0.90 17.15 3.18
C LEU A 116 -1.63 18.10 2.21
N GLY A 117 -2.01 17.60 1.02
CA GLY A 117 -2.83 18.32 0.05
C GLY A 117 -4.30 18.46 0.46
N LEU A 118 -4.80 17.69 1.44
CA LEU A 118 -6.17 17.78 1.92
C LEU A 118 -6.48 19.14 2.58
N GLN A 119 -5.46 19.87 3.05
CA GLN A 119 -5.64 21.27 3.48
C GLN A 119 -6.23 22.16 2.38
N GLY A 120 -6.03 21.79 1.11
CA GLY A 120 -6.59 22.49 -0.05
C GLY A 120 -8.11 22.40 -0.15
N ILE A 121 -8.73 21.42 0.52
CA ILE A 121 -10.19 21.25 0.57
C ILE A 121 -10.84 22.34 1.44
N TRP A 122 -10.11 22.91 2.39
CA TRP A 122 -10.66 23.94 3.27
C TRP A 122 -11.16 25.15 2.46
N PRO A 123 -12.42 25.60 2.69
CA PRO A 123 -12.98 26.76 2.03
C PRO A 123 -12.08 27.99 2.21
N ARG A 124 -11.84 28.74 1.12
CA ARG A 124 -11.04 29.98 1.16
C ARG A 124 -11.50 30.96 2.25
N ARG A 125 -12.80 31.00 2.54
CA ARG A 125 -13.40 31.83 3.58
C ARG A 125 -12.90 31.50 4.99
N LEU A 126 -12.61 30.22 5.26
CA LEU A 126 -12.11 29.76 6.55
C LEU A 126 -10.59 29.87 6.66
N ARG A 127 -9.86 29.78 5.53
CA ARG A 127 -8.39 29.91 5.53
C ARG A 127 -7.90 31.35 5.64
N ARG A 128 -8.63 32.32 5.08
CA ARG A 128 -8.21 33.75 5.08
C ARG A 128 -7.99 34.32 6.48
N PRO A 129 -8.91 34.14 7.46
CA PRO A 129 -8.69 34.61 8.83
C PRO A 129 -7.46 33.96 9.47
N VAL A 130 -7.24 32.67 9.22
CA VAL A 130 -6.09 31.93 9.76
C VAL A 130 -4.77 32.50 9.23
N ALA A 131 -4.69 32.86 7.95
CA ALA A 131 -3.52 33.51 7.37
C ALA A 131 -3.21 34.86 8.06
N VAL A 132 -4.24 35.68 8.28
CA VAL A 132 -4.08 36.97 8.98
C VAL A 132 -3.61 36.77 10.43
N TRP A 133 -4.09 35.74 11.13
CA TRP A 133 -3.62 35.42 12.48
C TRP A 133 -2.16 34.93 12.50
N ILE A 134 -1.74 34.18 11.48
CA ILE A 134 -0.34 33.73 11.34
C ILE A 134 0.58 34.92 11.08
N GLU A 135 0.21 35.82 10.17
CA GLU A 135 1.00 37.01 9.84
C GLU A 135 1.16 37.95 11.06
N GLY A 136 0.11 38.11 11.87
CA GLY A 136 0.16 38.93 13.09
C GLY A 136 0.69 38.21 14.34
N ALA A 137 1.04 36.93 14.26
CA ALA A 137 1.55 36.15 15.40
C ALA A 137 2.82 36.72 16.04
N PRO A 138 3.80 37.28 15.30
CA PRO A 138 5.01 37.86 15.89
C PRO A 138 4.72 39.08 16.78
N GLU A 139 3.66 39.82 16.50
CA GLU A 139 3.34 41.09 17.19
C GLU A 139 2.28 40.96 18.28
N SER A 140 1.56 39.84 18.35
CA SER A 140 0.52 39.62 19.34
C SER A 140 0.51 38.17 19.85
N PRO A 141 0.76 37.95 21.15
CA PRO A 141 0.65 36.61 21.75
C PRO A 141 -0.74 35.97 21.55
N GLY A 142 -1.81 36.77 21.56
CA GLY A 142 -3.16 36.30 21.33
C GLY A 142 -3.39 35.79 19.90
N LEU A 143 -2.77 36.43 18.91
CA LEU A 143 -2.80 35.96 17.52
C LEU A 143 -1.96 34.69 17.34
N ALA A 144 -0.82 34.59 18.01
CA ALA A 144 0.01 33.38 17.99
C ALA A 144 -0.75 32.14 18.50
N VAL A 145 -1.46 32.24 19.63
CA VAL A 145 -2.28 31.14 20.17
C VAL A 145 -3.41 30.75 19.20
N ARG A 146 -4.11 31.75 18.63
CA ARG A 146 -5.19 31.50 17.65
C ARG A 146 -4.67 30.84 16.38
N ALA A 147 -3.53 31.29 15.87
CA ALA A 147 -2.88 30.72 14.69
C ALA A 147 -2.48 29.26 14.95
N ALA A 148 -1.87 28.96 16.10
CA ALA A 148 -1.46 27.60 16.47
C ALA A 148 -2.67 26.64 16.57
N LEU A 149 -3.74 27.06 17.26
CA LEU A 149 -4.97 26.26 17.37
C LEU A 149 -5.64 26.04 16.01
N ALA A 150 -5.73 27.09 15.20
CA ALA A 150 -6.33 27.01 13.87
C ALA A 150 -5.53 26.10 12.93
N LEU A 151 -4.20 26.19 12.94
CA LEU A 151 -3.32 25.27 12.21
C LEU A 151 -3.53 23.83 12.67
N GLY A 152 -3.56 23.60 13.99
CA GLY A 152 -3.85 22.29 14.56
C GLY A 152 -5.16 21.69 14.04
N LEU A 153 -6.24 22.47 13.99
CA LEU A 153 -7.53 22.03 13.45
C LEU A 153 -7.51 21.80 11.94
N VAL A 154 -6.83 22.68 11.17
CA VAL A 154 -6.69 22.54 9.71
C VAL A 154 -5.99 21.22 9.35
N TRP A 155 -5.05 20.77 10.17
CA TRP A 155 -4.37 19.48 10.01
C TRP A 155 -5.17 18.30 10.58
N ALA A 156 -5.72 18.43 11.79
CA ALA A 156 -6.38 17.34 12.49
C ALA A 156 -7.70 16.93 11.84
N ILE A 157 -8.50 17.87 11.33
CA ILE A 157 -9.83 17.57 10.77
C ILE A 157 -9.73 16.69 9.52
N PRO A 158 -8.97 17.04 8.47
CA PRO A 158 -8.86 16.19 7.29
C PRO A 158 -8.28 14.81 7.59
N LEU A 159 -7.31 14.74 8.51
CA LEU A 159 -6.73 13.47 8.95
C LEU A 159 -7.76 12.62 9.71
N GLY A 160 -8.52 13.22 10.63
CA GLY A 160 -9.59 12.56 11.36
C GLY A 160 -10.71 12.08 10.45
N VAL A 161 -11.11 12.89 9.46
CA VAL A 161 -12.09 12.50 8.42
C VAL A 161 -11.57 11.31 7.60
N LEU A 162 -10.29 11.31 7.22
CA LEU A 162 -9.69 10.18 6.52
C LEU A 162 -9.71 8.92 7.39
N VAL A 163 -9.26 9.00 8.65
CA VAL A 163 -9.26 7.86 9.57
C VAL A 163 -10.68 7.33 9.76
N ALA A 164 -11.65 8.22 9.96
CA ALA A 164 -13.06 7.84 10.07
C ALA A 164 -13.59 7.19 8.78
N ALA A 165 -13.19 7.70 7.61
CA ALA A 165 -13.56 7.12 6.32
C ALA A 165 -12.93 5.74 6.12
N LEU A 166 -11.65 5.55 6.42
CA LEU A 166 -10.97 4.26 6.36
C LEU A 166 -11.57 3.27 7.35
N PHE A 167 -11.87 3.72 8.58
CA PHE A 167 -12.56 2.90 9.58
C PHE A 167 -13.96 2.51 9.10
N GLY A 168 -14.73 3.44 8.53
CA GLY A 168 -16.04 3.16 7.95
C GLY A 168 -15.95 2.16 6.79
N LEU A 169 -15.01 2.36 5.86
CA LEU A 169 -14.74 1.42 4.78
C LEU A 169 -14.41 0.02 5.29
N TRP A 170 -13.62 -0.09 6.36
CA TRP A 170 -13.33 -1.37 7.00
C TRP A 170 -14.55 -1.95 7.72
N ALA A 171 -15.30 -1.15 8.48
CA ALA A 171 -16.46 -1.61 9.25
C ALA A 171 -17.57 -2.15 8.35
N PHE A 172 -17.78 -1.55 7.17
CA PHE A 172 -18.82 -1.98 6.22
C PHE A 172 -18.31 -2.90 5.10
N GLY A 173 -17.05 -2.75 4.70
CA GLY A 173 -16.45 -3.48 3.57
C GLY A 173 -15.43 -4.53 3.97
N GLY A 174 -15.05 -4.64 5.24
CA GLY A 174 -14.02 -5.57 5.72
C GLY A 174 -14.36 -7.03 5.42
N GLY A 175 -15.64 -7.40 5.50
CA GLY A 175 -16.10 -8.74 5.07
C GLY A 175 -15.78 -9.03 3.60
N LEU A 176 -16.11 -8.10 2.69
CA LEU A 176 -15.80 -8.24 1.27
C LEU A 176 -14.29 -8.30 1.00
N VAL A 177 -13.50 -7.50 1.74
CA VAL A 177 -12.03 -7.53 1.64
C VAL A 177 -11.50 -8.91 2.08
N LEU A 178 -11.99 -9.45 3.18
CA LEU A 178 -11.58 -10.77 3.67
C LEU A 178 -12.00 -11.89 2.70
N GLU A 179 -13.22 -11.83 2.14
CA GLU A 179 -13.69 -12.76 1.11
C GLU A 179 -12.83 -12.69 -0.16
N PHE A 180 -12.50 -11.49 -0.61
CA PHE A 180 -11.61 -11.28 -1.75
C PHE A 180 -10.21 -11.85 -1.48
N LEU A 181 -9.64 -11.60 -0.30
CA LEU A 181 -8.33 -12.12 0.07
C LEU A 181 -8.33 -13.64 0.23
N ASP A 182 -9.41 -14.23 0.74
CA ASP A 182 -9.59 -15.69 0.78
C ASP A 182 -9.67 -16.27 -0.64
N GLY A 183 -10.45 -15.63 -1.52
CA GLY A 183 -10.52 -15.99 -2.94
C GLY A 183 -9.17 -15.91 -3.64
N TYR A 184 -8.40 -14.85 -3.37
CA TYR A 184 -7.03 -14.70 -3.85
C TYR A 184 -6.10 -15.79 -3.30
N PHE A 185 -6.20 -16.12 -2.01
CA PHE A 185 -5.42 -17.22 -1.43
C PHE A 185 -5.74 -18.57 -2.09
N ARG A 186 -7.02 -18.87 -2.35
CA ARG A 186 -7.44 -20.06 -3.09
C ARG A 186 -6.90 -20.06 -4.52
N LEU A 187 -6.86 -18.91 -5.19
CA LEU A 187 -6.22 -18.77 -6.50
C LEU A 187 -4.74 -19.13 -6.44
N LEU A 188 -4.01 -18.68 -5.42
CA LEU A 188 -2.59 -19.05 -5.24
C LEU A 188 -2.41 -20.55 -5.02
N LEU A 189 -3.26 -21.18 -4.22
CA LEU A 189 -3.24 -22.64 -4.03
C LEU A 189 -3.51 -23.38 -5.34
N TRP A 190 -4.48 -22.90 -6.13
CA TRP A 190 -4.81 -23.46 -7.45
C TRP A 190 -3.63 -23.35 -8.42
N ILE A 191 -2.99 -22.18 -8.51
CA ILE A 191 -1.78 -21.96 -9.34
C ILE A 191 -0.65 -22.91 -8.90
N ALA A 192 -0.50 -23.13 -7.59
CA ALA A 192 0.53 -24.01 -7.04
C ALA A 192 0.21 -25.52 -7.19
N HIS A 193 -0.96 -25.88 -7.73
CA HIS A 193 -1.50 -27.25 -7.75
C HIS A 193 -1.57 -27.90 -6.36
N ILE A 194 -1.77 -27.10 -5.32
CA ILE A 194 -1.95 -27.58 -3.95
C ILE A 194 -3.45 -27.77 -3.73
N PRO A 195 -3.91 -28.97 -3.30
CA PRO A 195 -5.34 -29.19 -3.09
C PRO A 195 -5.88 -28.23 -2.01
N VAL A 196 -7.03 -27.63 -2.29
CA VAL A 196 -7.72 -26.74 -1.34
C VAL A 196 -8.22 -27.59 -0.17
N GLY A 197 -7.79 -27.27 1.06
CA GLY A 197 -8.19 -27.98 2.29
C GLY A 197 -7.15 -28.98 2.85
N VAL A 198 -5.91 -28.97 2.35
CA VAL A 198 -4.80 -29.81 2.88
C VAL A 198 -4.26 -29.30 4.23
N PHE A 199 -4.69 -28.12 4.66
CA PHE A 199 -4.30 -27.45 5.91
C PHE A 199 -5.51 -26.86 6.62
#